data_AF-A0A7U7JEX7-F1
#
_entry.id   AF-A0A7U7JEX7-F1
#
_cell.length_a   1.000
_cell.length_b   1.000
_cell.length_c   1.000
_cell.angle_alpha   90.00
_cell.angle_beta   90.00
_cell.angle_gamma   90.00
#
_symmetry.space_group_name_H-M   'P 1'
#
loop_
_entity.id
_entity.type
_entity.pdbx_description
1 polymer ?
#
loop_
_entity_poly.entity_id
_entity_poly.type
_entity_poly.pdbx_seq_one_letter_code
_entity_poly.pdbx_strand_id
1 'polypeptide(L)'
;MHSQYLRRLFLDNDRSEGRYPVGGKPVVLSDISVPVFMVGTVTDHVAPWRSIYKLHHLTEAELTFVLTSGGHNVGIVSLPGHPHRQFQLLTRPAGDVSMAPDDWLVSVPVTAGSWWPAWHAWLTAHGRGTSTVAPPRMGTRTLPPLQDAPGRYVLEK
;
A
#
# COMPACT_ATOMS: atom_id res chain seq x y z
N MET A 1 3.52 -5.42 23.61
CA MET A 1 3.35 -5.15 22.16
C MET A 1 4.22 -3.98 21.69
N HIS A 2 4.12 -2.79 22.30
CA HIS A 2 4.88 -1.60 21.87
C HIS A 2 6.42 -1.77 21.90
N SER A 3 6.98 -2.36 22.96
CA SER A 3 8.44 -2.57 23.07
C SER A 3 9.00 -3.53 22.00
N GLN A 4 8.25 -4.59 21.68
CA GLN A 4 8.63 -5.55 20.63
C GLN A 4 8.59 -4.90 19.25
N TYR A 5 7.55 -4.10 18.96
CA TYR A 5 7.41 -3.36 17.71
C TYR A 5 8.57 -2.38 17.52
N LEU A 6 8.86 -1.55 18.53
CA LEU A 6 9.96 -0.58 18.47
C LEU A 6 11.32 -1.27 18.33
N ARG A 7 11.60 -2.30 19.13
CA ARG A 7 12.88 -3.00 19.05
C ARG A 7 13.04 -3.72 17.72
N ARG A 8 12.12 -4.64 17.38
CA ARG A 8 12.30 -5.49 16.21
C ARG A 8 12.14 -4.76 14.89
N LEU A 9 11.22 -3.79 14.78
CA LEU A 9 10.99 -3.11 13.50
C LEU A 9 11.80 -1.81 13.37
N PHE A 10 11.88 -0.98 14.41
CA PHE A 10 12.53 0.34 14.30
C PHE A 10 14.02 0.28 14.59
N LEU A 11 14.45 -0.47 15.61
CA LEU A 11 15.87 -0.58 15.97
C LEU A 11 16.58 -1.65 15.14
N ASP A 12 16.04 -2.88 15.15
CA ASP A 12 16.74 -4.05 14.60
C ASP A 12 16.38 -4.35 13.14
N ASN A 13 15.35 -3.67 12.60
CA ASN A 13 14.85 -3.83 11.23
C ASN A 13 14.55 -5.30 10.83
N ASP A 14 14.20 -6.15 11.80
CA ASP A 14 14.05 -7.60 11.65
C ASP A 14 13.13 -8.00 10.49
N ARG A 15 12.12 -7.19 10.14
CA ARG A 15 11.21 -7.51 9.02
C ARG A 15 11.90 -7.40 7.66
N SER A 16 12.64 -6.32 7.44
CA SER A 16 13.32 -6.11 6.15
C SER A 16 14.52 -7.06 6.01
N GLU A 17 15.06 -7.51 7.14
CA GLU A 17 16.17 -8.45 7.24
C GLU A 17 15.73 -9.92 7.30
N GLY A 18 14.42 -10.20 7.21
CA GLY A 18 13.89 -11.56 7.20
C GLY A 18 13.98 -12.35 8.52
N ARG A 19 14.13 -11.65 9.65
CA ARG A 19 14.25 -12.22 11.00
C ARG A 19 12.98 -12.07 11.86
N TYR A 20 11.97 -11.35 11.38
CA TYR A 20 10.78 -11.04 12.17
C TYR A 20 9.90 -12.29 12.38
N PRO A 21 9.64 -12.73 13.63
CA PRO A 21 8.90 -13.96 13.88
C PRO A 21 7.38 -13.74 13.88
N VAL A 22 6.66 -14.58 13.12
CA VAL A 22 5.19 -14.69 13.14
C VAL A 22 4.83 -16.17 13.31
N GLY A 23 4.06 -16.51 14.35
CA GLY A 23 3.72 -17.91 14.65
C GLY A 23 4.95 -18.80 14.86
N GLY A 24 6.06 -18.24 15.37
CA GLY A 24 7.32 -18.95 15.58
C GLY A 24 8.19 -19.14 14.33
N LYS A 25 7.79 -18.61 13.17
CA LYS A 25 8.54 -18.70 11.92
C LYS A 25 8.99 -17.30 11.45
N PRO A 26 10.20 -17.13 10.91
CA PRO A 26 10.58 -15.87 10.28
C PRO A 26 9.70 -15.61 9.06
N VAL A 27 9.36 -14.35 8.82
CA VAL A 27 8.70 -13.92 7.59
C VAL A 27 9.68 -13.09 6.76
N VAL A 28 9.71 -13.34 5.46
CA VAL A 28 10.54 -12.61 4.49
C VAL A 28 9.64 -11.97 3.44
N LEU A 29 10.00 -10.76 2.97
CA LEU A 29 9.18 -10.02 2.00
C LEU A 29 9.29 -10.59 0.58
N SER A 30 10.34 -11.36 0.30
CA SER A 30 10.53 -12.09 -0.96
C SER A 30 9.46 -13.15 -1.21
N ASP A 31 8.81 -13.65 -0.15
CA ASP A 31 7.74 -14.65 -0.25
C ASP A 31 6.40 -14.05 -0.73
N ILE A 32 6.31 -12.71 -0.82
CA ILE A 32 5.15 -12.06 -1.43
C ILE A 32 5.22 -12.27 -2.94
N SER A 33 4.31 -13.07 -3.48
CA SER A 33 4.22 -13.38 -4.91
C SER A 33 3.00 -12.76 -5.60
N VAL A 34 2.16 -12.04 -4.86
CA VAL A 34 0.97 -11.37 -5.41
C VAL A 34 1.32 -9.94 -5.85
N PRO A 35 0.64 -9.40 -6.89
CA PRO A 35 0.85 -8.01 -7.32
C PRO A 35 0.65 -7.01 -6.17
N VAL A 36 1.56 -6.04 -6.07
CA VAL A 36 1.59 -5.04 -4.99
C VAL A 36 1.28 -3.66 -5.56
N PHE A 37 0.31 -2.97 -4.96
CA PHE A 37 0.08 -1.54 -5.18
C PHE A 37 0.60 -0.76 -3.96
N MET A 38 1.70 -0.04 -4.14
CA MET A 38 2.41 0.67 -3.07
C MET A 38 2.26 2.19 -3.25
N VAL A 39 1.89 2.89 -2.18
CA VAL A 39 1.69 4.34 -2.20
C VAL A 39 2.65 5.01 -1.22
N GLY A 40 3.42 5.98 -1.71
CA GLY A 40 4.20 6.92 -0.92
C GLY A 40 3.73 8.35 -1.17
N THR A 41 4.05 9.27 -0.26
CA THR A 41 3.74 10.69 -0.45
C THR A 41 5.01 11.54 -0.36
N VAL A 42 5.09 12.58 -1.18
CA VAL A 42 6.35 13.33 -1.43
C VAL A 42 6.90 13.97 -0.17
N THR A 43 6.04 14.54 0.69
CA THR A 43 6.46 15.31 1.87
C THR A 43 6.05 14.63 3.18
N ASP A 44 6.01 13.30 3.20
CA ASP A 44 5.73 12.54 4.41
C ASP A 44 6.98 12.34 5.27
N HIS A 45 6.94 12.93 6.47
CA HIS A 45 7.98 12.83 7.47
C HIS A 45 7.80 11.64 8.42
N VAL A 46 6.60 11.04 8.48
CA VAL A 46 6.28 9.85 9.27
C VAL A 46 6.77 8.60 8.55
N ALA A 47 6.49 8.49 7.25
CA ALA A 47 6.93 7.39 6.40
C ALA A 47 7.59 7.94 5.11
N PRO A 48 8.89 8.31 5.17
CA PRO A 48 9.59 8.88 4.03
C PRO A 48 9.51 7.95 2.80
N TRP A 49 9.08 8.49 1.66
CA TRP A 49 8.81 7.67 0.47
C TRP A 49 10.05 6.91 -0.02
N ARG A 50 11.27 7.45 0.15
CA ARG A 50 12.51 6.73 -0.18
C ARG A 50 12.74 5.50 0.70
N SER A 51 12.23 5.50 1.94
CA SER A 51 12.23 4.31 2.81
C SER A 51 11.21 3.28 2.32
N ILE A 52 9.99 3.75 1.97
CA ILE A 52 8.94 2.91 1.39
C ILE A 52 9.40 2.28 0.06
N TYR A 53 10.11 3.05 -0.78
CA TYR A 53 10.62 2.63 -2.09
C TYR A 53 11.49 1.38 -2.02
N LYS A 54 12.17 1.14 -0.88
CA LYS A 54 13.02 -0.03 -0.67
C LYS A 54 12.30 -1.37 -0.87
N LEU A 55 10.96 -1.39 -0.82
CA LEU A 55 10.19 -2.60 -1.13
C LEU A 55 10.53 -3.16 -2.52
N HIS A 56 10.89 -2.32 -3.50
CA HIS A 56 11.35 -2.75 -4.82
C HIS A 56 12.56 -3.72 -4.76
N HIS A 57 13.37 -3.66 -3.71
CA HIS A 57 14.53 -4.53 -3.50
C HIS A 57 14.25 -5.71 -2.56
N LEU A 58 13.08 -5.73 -1.93
CA LEU A 58 12.73 -6.72 -0.90
C LEU A 58 11.69 -7.74 -1.39
N THR A 59 11.17 -7.58 -2.60
CA THR A 59 10.25 -8.54 -3.23
C THR A 59 10.46 -8.58 -4.75
N GLU A 60 10.26 -9.75 -5.34
CA GLU A 60 10.25 -9.95 -6.80
C GLU A 60 8.85 -9.84 -7.40
N ALA A 61 7.80 -9.64 -6.59
CA ALA A 61 6.45 -9.45 -7.10
C ALA A 61 6.35 -8.25 -8.05
N GLU A 62 5.39 -8.32 -8.97
CA GLU A 62 4.97 -7.14 -9.73
C GLU A 62 4.59 -6.02 -8.74
N LEU A 63 5.15 -4.83 -8.95
CA LEU A 63 5.02 -3.72 -8.02
C LEU A 63 4.63 -2.47 -8.78
N THR A 64 3.41 -1.99 -8.54
CA THR A 64 2.94 -0.68 -8.99
C THR A 64 3.18 0.33 -7.88
N PHE A 65 4.13 1.25 -8.10
CA PHE A 65 4.46 2.29 -7.14
C PHE A 65 3.81 3.61 -7.56
N VAL A 66 3.15 4.25 -6.58
CA VAL A 66 2.56 5.58 -6.70
C VAL A 66 3.26 6.53 -5.74
N LEU A 67 3.70 7.67 -6.26
CA LEU A 67 4.19 8.79 -5.46
C LEU A 67 3.26 9.98 -5.63
N THR A 68 2.53 10.35 -4.58
CA THR A 68 1.53 11.44 -4.62
C THR A 68 2.01 12.69 -3.88
N SER A 69 1.59 13.85 -4.35
CA SER A 69 1.82 15.14 -3.69
C SER A 69 1.18 15.20 -2.29
N GLY A 70 1.77 15.98 -1.39
CA GLY A 70 1.29 16.19 -0.02
C GLY A 70 2.06 15.37 1.02
N GLY A 71 1.77 15.65 2.30
CA GLY A 71 2.31 14.89 3.44
C GLY A 71 1.42 13.70 3.81
N HIS A 72 1.78 13.02 4.90
CA HIS A 72 1.20 11.73 5.33
C HIS A 72 -0.31 11.58 5.10
N ASN A 73 -1.13 12.43 5.72
CA ASN A 73 -2.59 12.34 5.59
C ASN A 73 -3.10 12.95 4.28
N VAL A 74 -2.52 14.09 3.85
CA VAL A 74 -3.02 14.87 2.71
C VAL A 74 -2.81 14.14 1.39
N GLY A 75 -1.68 13.44 1.24
CA GLY A 75 -1.39 12.64 0.06
C GLY A 75 -2.21 11.34 0.02
N ILE A 76 -2.47 10.71 1.17
CA ILE A 76 -3.25 9.46 1.23
C ILE A 76 -4.75 9.71 1.05
N VAL A 77 -5.32 10.71 1.75
CA VAL A 77 -6.74 11.08 1.63
C VAL A 77 -6.95 11.96 0.39
N SER A 78 -6.88 11.32 -0.77
CA SER A 78 -6.87 11.96 -2.08
C SER A 78 -8.22 11.85 -2.80
N LEU A 79 -9.32 12.33 -2.22
CA LEU A 79 -10.61 12.48 -2.94
C LEU A 79 -10.49 13.08 -4.38
N PRO A 80 -11.08 12.48 -5.42
CA PRO A 80 -11.12 13.09 -6.76
C PRO A 80 -11.80 14.47 -6.78
N GLY A 81 -11.39 15.33 -7.72
CA GLY A 81 -11.99 16.65 -7.92
C GLY A 81 -11.36 17.80 -7.13
N HIS A 82 -10.38 17.54 -6.26
CA HIS A 82 -9.64 18.60 -5.57
C HIS A 82 -8.47 19.14 -6.43
N PRO A 83 -8.30 20.47 -6.52
CA PRO A 83 -7.22 21.08 -7.28
C PRO A 83 -5.84 20.80 -6.65
N HIS A 84 -4.79 20.98 -7.43
CA HIS A 84 -3.38 20.87 -7.02
C HIS A 84 -2.90 19.49 -6.54
N ARG A 85 -3.69 18.44 -6.78
CA ARG A 85 -3.24 17.05 -6.59
C ARG A 85 -2.51 16.58 -7.82
N GLN A 86 -1.45 15.82 -7.60
CA GLN A 86 -0.71 15.16 -8.65
C GLN A 86 -0.03 13.90 -8.11
N PHE A 87 0.22 12.94 -8.99
CA PHE A 87 0.92 11.72 -8.65
C PHE A 87 1.77 11.23 -9.83
N GLN A 88 2.81 10.47 -9.53
CA GLN A 88 3.57 9.66 -10.48
C GLN A 88 3.22 8.20 -10.25
N LEU A 89 3.17 7.40 -11.32
CA LEU A 89 2.85 5.98 -11.24
C LEU A 89 3.69 5.19 -12.24
N LEU A 90 4.32 4.12 -11.78
CA LEU A 90 5.02 3.17 -12.62
C LEU A 90 4.85 1.75 -12.07
N THR A 91 4.66 0.79 -12.97
CA THR A 91 4.66 -0.64 -12.63
C THR A 91 5.99 -1.25 -13.03
N ARG A 92 6.68 -1.87 -12.06
CA ARG A 92 7.80 -2.76 -12.30
C ARG A 92 7.27 -4.19 -12.46
N PRO A 93 7.51 -4.86 -13.61
CA PRO A 93 7.15 -6.27 -13.78
C PRO A 93 7.81 -7.17 -12.72
N ALA A 94 7.21 -8.34 -12.50
CA ALA A 94 7.77 -9.32 -11.58
C ALA A 94 9.18 -9.76 -12.04
N GLY A 95 10.12 -9.84 -11.10
CA GLY A 95 11.53 -10.21 -11.35
C GLY A 95 12.38 -9.17 -12.07
N ASP A 96 11.82 -8.02 -12.46
CA ASP A 96 12.56 -7.00 -13.21
C ASP A 96 13.43 -6.11 -12.31
N VAL A 97 14.44 -5.45 -12.91
CA VAL A 97 15.37 -4.59 -12.17
C VAL A 97 14.67 -3.31 -11.73
N SER A 98 14.87 -2.90 -10.48
CA SER A 98 14.35 -1.62 -9.98
C SER A 98 15.30 -0.46 -10.28
N MET A 99 14.71 0.69 -10.57
CA MET A 99 15.45 1.95 -10.75
C MET A 99 15.90 2.49 -9.39
N ALA A 100 16.93 3.34 -9.38
CA ALA A 100 17.22 4.12 -8.19
C ALA A 100 16.04 5.08 -7.89
N PRO A 101 15.72 5.39 -6.62
CA PRO A 101 14.59 6.24 -6.28
C PRO A 101 14.62 7.61 -6.97
N ASP A 102 15.79 8.23 -7.09
CA ASP A 102 15.92 9.56 -7.70
C ASP A 102 15.77 9.50 -9.23
N ASP A 103 16.26 8.44 -9.87
CA ASP A 103 16.04 8.20 -11.31
C ASP A 103 14.56 7.93 -11.59
N TRP A 104 13.89 7.17 -10.72
CA TRP A 104 12.44 6.94 -10.79
C TRP A 104 11.67 8.26 -10.71
N LEU A 105 12.01 9.14 -9.77
CA LEU A 105 11.35 10.42 -9.57
C LEU A 105 11.45 11.34 -10.80
N VAL A 106 12.60 11.32 -11.48
CA VAL A 106 12.87 12.15 -12.67
C VAL A 106 12.25 11.55 -13.93
N SER A 107 12.27 10.21 -14.07
CA SER A 107 11.83 9.53 -15.29
C SER A 107 10.32 9.31 -15.38
N VAL A 108 9.61 9.23 -14.25
CA VAL A 108 8.18 8.91 -14.25
C VAL A 108 7.33 10.16 -14.47
N PRO A 109 6.44 10.17 -15.48
CA PRO A 109 5.58 11.32 -15.76
C PRO A 109 4.64 11.67 -14.60
N VAL A 110 4.46 12.97 -14.39
CA VAL A 110 3.49 13.50 -13.42
C VAL A 110 2.10 13.52 -14.04
N THR A 111 1.14 12.90 -13.36
CA THR A 111 -0.29 12.92 -13.68
C THR A 111 -1.03 13.85 -12.74
N ALA A 112 -1.85 14.74 -13.28
CA ALA A 112 -2.69 15.62 -12.48
C ALA A 112 -3.89 14.86 -11.87
N GLY A 113 -4.30 15.27 -10.68
CA GLY A 113 -5.45 14.73 -9.96
C GLY A 113 -5.11 13.72 -8.87
N SER A 114 -6.15 13.01 -8.44
CA SER A 114 -6.06 11.96 -7.42
C SER A 114 -5.48 10.66 -8.00
N TRP A 115 -4.76 9.90 -7.19
CA TRP A 115 -4.30 8.55 -7.51
C TRP A 115 -5.39 7.48 -7.33
N TRP A 116 -6.50 7.78 -6.65
CA TRP A 116 -7.58 6.81 -6.39
C TRP A 116 -8.18 6.20 -7.66
N PRO A 117 -8.42 6.93 -8.77
CA PRO A 117 -8.87 6.32 -10.02
C PRO A 117 -7.88 5.30 -10.60
N ALA A 118 -6.57 5.57 -10.49
CA ALA A 118 -5.55 4.63 -10.93
C ALA A 118 -5.52 3.37 -10.06
N TRP A 119 -5.69 3.51 -8.75
CA TRP A 119 -5.84 2.37 -7.84
C TRP A 119 -7.09 1.54 -8.13
N HIS A 120 -8.23 2.19 -8.38
CA HIS A 120 -9.47 1.50 -8.78
C HIS A 120 -9.30 0.73 -10.10
N ALA A 121 -8.64 1.33 -11.10
CA ALA A 121 -8.32 0.65 -12.35
C ALA A 121 -7.41 -0.57 -12.11
N TRP A 122 -6.36 -0.40 -11.28
CA TRP A 122 -5.46 -1.50 -10.90
C TRP A 122 -6.21 -2.64 -10.19
N LEU A 123 -7.09 -2.33 -9.25
CA LEU A 123 -7.94 -3.32 -8.56
C LEU A 123 -8.88 -4.05 -9.53
N THR A 124 -9.44 -3.33 -10.50
CA THR A 124 -10.34 -3.91 -11.50
C THR A 124 -9.58 -4.87 -12.42
N ALA A 125 -8.38 -4.51 -12.85
CA ALA A 125 -7.52 -5.34 -13.69
C ALA A 125 -7.03 -6.62 -12.97
N HIS A 126 -6.81 -6.55 -11.65
CA HIS A 126 -6.37 -7.68 -10.83
C HIS A 126 -7.52 -8.46 -10.18
N GLY A 127 -8.75 -7.95 -10.28
CA GLY A 127 -9.94 -8.60 -9.79
C GLY A 127 -10.32 -9.81 -10.65
N ARG A 128 -10.85 -10.86 -10.02
CA ARG A 128 -11.36 -12.05 -10.74
C ARG A 128 -12.76 -11.86 -11.35
N GLY A 129 -13.35 -10.66 -11.21
CA GLY A 129 -14.69 -10.36 -11.70
C GLY A 129 -14.65 -9.78 -13.11
N THR A 130 -15.27 -10.47 -14.06
CA THR A 130 -15.38 -10.00 -15.46
C THR A 130 -16.48 -8.95 -15.65
N SER A 131 -17.32 -8.71 -14.63
CA SER A 131 -18.40 -7.73 -14.66
C SER A 131 -18.78 -7.25 -13.26
N THR A 132 -19.32 -6.03 -13.18
CA THR A 132 -19.93 -5.49 -11.96
C THR A 132 -21.22 -6.25 -11.66
N VAL A 133 -21.30 -6.88 -10.49
CA VAL A 133 -22.51 -7.55 -9.99
C VAL A 133 -23.13 -6.75 -8.84
N ALA A 134 -24.43 -6.95 -8.59
CA ALA A 134 -25.06 -6.40 -7.40
C ALA A 134 -24.33 -6.90 -6.14
N PRO A 135 -24.17 -6.05 -5.11
CA PRO A 135 -23.52 -6.46 -3.88
C PRO A 135 -24.28 -7.63 -3.24
N PRO A 136 -23.58 -8.65 -2.71
CA PRO A 136 -24.24 -9.74 -2.01
C PRO A 136 -24.91 -9.23 -0.72
N ARG A 137 -25.84 -10.02 -0.17
CA ARG A 137 -26.43 -9.74 1.14
C ARG A 137 -25.32 -9.66 2.21
N MET A 138 -25.49 -8.73 3.16
CA MET A 138 -24.61 -8.61 4.31
C MET A 138 -24.67 -9.85 5.20
N GLY A 139 -23.50 -10.43 5.49
CA GLY A 139 -23.32 -11.60 6.32
C GLY A 139 -23.75 -12.92 5.66
N THR A 140 -23.54 -14.01 6.39
CA THR A 140 -23.95 -15.37 5.99
C THR A 140 -24.70 -16.05 7.14
N ARG A 141 -25.20 -17.27 6.92
CA ARG A 141 -25.82 -18.05 8.01
C ARG A 141 -24.86 -18.37 9.15
N THR A 142 -23.57 -18.58 8.85
CA THR A 142 -22.53 -18.85 9.85
C THR A 142 -21.92 -17.58 10.44
N LEU A 143 -22.07 -16.43 9.76
CA LEU A 143 -21.57 -15.12 10.17
C LEU A 143 -22.69 -14.07 10.00
N PRO A 144 -23.71 -14.07 10.87
CA PRO A 144 -24.81 -13.11 10.77
C PRO A 144 -24.33 -11.69 11.05
N PRO A 145 -24.97 -10.65 10.47
CA PRO A 145 -24.70 -9.26 10.84
C PRO A 145 -24.90 -9.06 12.35
N LEU A 146 -23.94 -8.41 13.00
CA LEU A 146 -23.97 -8.18 14.45
C LEU A 146 -24.64 -6.85 14.83
N GLN A 147 -24.33 -5.79 14.09
CA GLN A 147 -24.82 -4.42 14.27
C GLN A 147 -24.43 -3.58 13.04
N ASP A 148 -25.02 -2.40 12.91
CA ASP A 148 -24.67 -1.45 11.85
C ASP A 148 -23.24 -0.89 12.03
N ALA A 149 -22.60 -0.57 10.90
CA ALA A 149 -21.36 0.21 10.90
C ALA A 149 -21.59 1.61 11.53
N PRO A 150 -20.60 2.21 12.21
CA PRO A 150 -19.19 1.82 12.29
C PRO A 150 -18.86 0.84 13.43
N GLY A 151 -19.88 0.41 14.17
CA GLY A 151 -19.76 -0.49 15.29
C GLY A 151 -19.23 0.16 16.58
N ARG A 152 -18.86 -0.67 17.57
CA ARG A 152 -18.62 -0.22 18.96
C ARG A 152 -17.14 0.04 19.28
N TYR A 153 -16.21 -0.74 18.72
CA TYR A 153 -14.79 -0.65 19.08
C TYR A 153 -14.16 0.68 18.68
N VAL A 154 -14.65 1.33 17.62
CA VAL A 154 -14.18 2.67 17.24
C VAL A 154 -14.64 3.77 18.21
N LEU A 155 -15.62 3.49 19.09
CA LEU A 155 -16.20 4.44 20.05
C LEU A 155 -15.64 4.26 21.47
N GLU A 156 -14.80 3.25 21.69
CA GLU A 156 -14.12 3.05 22.98
C GLU A 156 -13.10 4.18 23.23
N LYS A 157 -12.92 4.54 24.50
CA LYS A 157 -12.08 5.65 24.97
C LYS A 157 -10.87 5.14 25.72
#